data_AF-A0A3G3GHW9-F1
#
_entry.id   AF-A0A3G3GHW9-F1
#
_cell.length_a   1.000
_cell.length_b   1.000
_cell.length_c   1.000
_cell.angle_alpha   90.00
_cell.angle_beta   90.00
_cell.angle_gamma   90.00
#
_symmetry.space_group_name_H-M   'P 1'
#
loop_
_entity.id
_entity.type
_entity.pdbx_description
1 polymer ?
#
loop_
_entity_poly.entity_id
_entity_poly.type
_entity_poly.pdbx_seq_one_letter_code
_entity_poly.pdbx_strand_id
1 'polypeptide(L)'
;MPKLTIKKIFFYLQDSPFPKDEEVLLLTTLTQRELELLILLIDAPSNEELAQKLHIEIKSVETCKTRIGEKLNQTGKGALLRFALKYRSLLEPLKTKGLTPYFGKNRPFLSG
;
A
#
# COMPACT_ATOMS: atom_id res chain seq x y z
N MET A 1 1.33 -19.83 5.08
CA MET A 1 1.06 -19.38 3.70
C MET A 1 2.27 -18.62 3.17
N PRO A 2 2.73 -18.88 1.94
CA PRO A 2 4.07 -18.48 1.50
C PRO A 2 4.18 -16.95 1.32
N LYS A 3 5.28 -16.39 1.83
CA LYS A 3 5.66 -14.97 1.79
C LYS A 3 6.04 -14.54 0.36
N LEU A 4 5.07 -14.45 -0.55
CA LEU A 4 5.31 -14.23 -1.98
C LEU A 4 4.92 -12.82 -2.43
N THR A 5 5.67 -11.78 -2.02
CA THR A 5 5.55 -10.45 -2.67
C THR A 5 6.81 -9.61 -2.50
N ILE A 6 7.50 -9.68 -1.36
CA ILE A 6 8.69 -8.86 -1.05
C ILE A 6 9.83 -9.12 -2.06
N LYS A 7 10.05 -10.37 -2.47
CA LYS A 7 11.11 -10.74 -3.43
C LYS A 7 10.93 -10.10 -4.81
N LYS A 8 9.68 -9.84 -5.24
CA LYS A 8 9.39 -9.17 -6.51
C LYS A 8 9.60 -7.66 -6.41
N ILE A 9 9.15 -7.00 -5.34
CA ILE A 9 9.43 -5.58 -5.09
C ILE A 9 10.94 -5.37 -5.01
N PHE A 10 11.65 -6.21 -4.25
CA PHE A 10 13.10 -6.20 -4.18
C PHE A 10 13.75 -6.31 -5.57
N PHE A 11 13.29 -7.24 -6.42
CA PHE A 11 13.78 -7.38 -7.79
C PHE A 11 13.46 -6.16 -8.67
N TYR A 12 12.25 -5.58 -8.55
CA TYR A 12 11.86 -4.33 -9.21
C TYR A 12 12.74 -3.16 -8.78
N LEU A 13 13.15 -3.10 -7.50
CA LEU A 13 14.01 -2.06 -6.95
C LEU A 13 15.50 -2.28 -7.26
N GLN A 14 15.91 -3.52 -7.54
CA GLN A 14 17.31 -3.85 -7.80
C GLN A 14 17.78 -3.36 -9.18
N ASP A 15 16.88 -3.33 -10.18
CA ASP A 15 17.10 -2.81 -11.55
C ASP A 15 16.38 -1.46 -11.81
N SER A 16 15.89 -0.81 -10.76
CA SER A 16 15.09 0.41 -10.88
C SER A 16 15.97 1.64 -11.18
N PRO A 17 15.60 2.51 -12.15
CA PRO A 17 16.26 3.79 -12.39
C PRO A 17 15.96 4.83 -11.29
N PHE A 18 15.08 4.50 -10.34
CA PHE A 18 14.79 5.34 -9.20
C PHE A 18 15.90 5.20 -8.14
N PRO A 19 16.32 6.31 -7.52
CA PRO A 19 17.38 6.29 -6.52
C PRO A 19 17.04 5.29 -5.40
N LYS A 20 18.07 4.60 -4.90
CA LYS A 20 18.00 3.70 -3.75
C LYS A 20 17.83 4.50 -2.46
N ASP A 21 16.78 5.33 -2.42
CA ASP A 21 16.42 6.08 -1.23
C ASP A 21 16.11 5.06 -0.13
N GLU A 22 16.63 5.32 1.06
CA GLU A 22 16.35 4.51 2.25
C GLU A 22 14.83 4.34 2.46
N GLU A 23 14.06 5.38 2.14
CA GLU A 23 12.59 5.40 2.12
C GLU A 23 11.97 4.31 1.22
N VAL A 24 12.58 4.03 0.07
CA VAL A 24 12.09 3.00 -0.87
C VAL A 24 12.41 1.60 -0.35
N LEU A 25 13.49 1.43 0.41
CA LEU A 25 13.78 0.18 1.11
C LEU A 25 12.74 -0.08 2.22
N LEU A 26 12.27 0.97 2.90
CA LEU A 26 11.23 0.83 3.94
C LEU A 26 9.92 0.25 3.38
N LEU A 27 9.58 0.52 2.11
CA LEU A 27 8.43 -0.11 1.44
C LEU A 27 8.51 -1.65 1.44
N THR A 28 9.72 -2.22 1.42
CA THR A 28 9.91 -3.68 1.43
C THR A 28 9.60 -4.31 2.79
N THR A 29 9.56 -3.50 3.86
CA THR A 29 9.22 -3.93 5.22
C THR A 29 7.71 -3.98 5.46
N LEU A 30 6.92 -3.34 4.58
CA LEU A 30 5.48 -3.37 4.63
C LEU A 30 4.96 -4.77 4.27
N THR A 31 3.94 -5.19 5.01
CA THR A 31 3.13 -6.35 4.65
C THR A 31 2.27 -6.01 3.45
N GLN A 32 1.72 -7.05 2.79
CA GLN A 32 0.87 -6.88 1.61
C GLN A 32 -0.34 -5.96 1.87
N ARG A 33 -1.02 -6.13 3.01
CA ARG A 33 -2.18 -5.30 3.38
C ARG A 33 -1.80 -3.85 3.65
N GLU A 34 -0.64 -3.64 4.26
CA GLU A 34 -0.11 -2.30 4.55
C GLU A 34 0.26 -1.57 3.25
N LEU A 35 0.91 -2.26 2.33
CA LEU A 35 1.23 -1.74 1.01
C LEU A 35 -0.04 -1.44 0.19
N GLU A 36 -1.04 -2.32 0.23
CA GLU A 36 -2.35 -2.11 -0.40
C GLU A 36 -3.02 -0.84 0.10
N LEU A 37 -3.05 -0.64 1.42
CA LEU A 37 -3.59 0.58 2.02
C LEU A 37 -2.83 1.81 1.55
N LEU A 38 -1.50 1.75 1.53
CA LEU A 38 -0.66 2.87 1.08
C LEU A 38 -0.90 3.23 -0.39
N ILE A 39 -1.05 2.24 -1.27
CA ILE A 39 -1.38 2.46 -2.69
C ILE A 39 -2.77 3.07 -2.82
N LEU A 40 -3.76 2.51 -2.10
CA LEU A 40 -5.13 3.02 -2.12
C LEU A 40 -5.25 4.44 -1.59
N LEU A 41 -4.36 4.86 -0.69
CA LEU A 41 -4.33 6.21 -0.14
C LEU A 41 -4.17 7.30 -1.23
N ILE A 42 -3.56 6.95 -2.37
CA ILE A 42 -3.40 7.85 -3.53
C ILE A 42 -4.75 8.14 -4.18
N ASP A 43 -5.59 7.11 -4.30
CA ASP A 43 -6.91 7.17 -4.97
C ASP A 43 -8.06 7.50 -3.98
N ALA A 44 -7.87 7.23 -2.69
CA ALA A 44 -8.85 7.32 -1.62
C ALA A 44 -8.20 7.85 -0.32
N PRO A 45 -8.17 9.18 -0.12
CA PRO A 45 -7.52 9.76 1.05
C PRO A 45 -8.32 9.57 2.35
N SER A 46 -9.64 9.32 2.25
CA SER A 46 -10.52 9.15 3.42
C SER A 46 -10.38 7.75 4.04
N ASN A 47 -10.46 7.69 5.38
CA ASN A 47 -10.43 6.41 6.09
C ASN A 47 -11.66 5.54 5.75
N GLU A 48 -12.80 6.15 5.43
CA GLU A 48 -14.03 5.46 5.05
C GLU A 48 -13.91 4.78 3.69
N GLU A 49 -13.36 5.48 2.70
CA GLU A 49 -13.13 4.93 1.36
C GLU A 49 -12.11 3.79 1.40
N LEU A 50 -11.04 3.94 2.20
CA LEU A 50 -10.07 2.87 2.44
C LEU A 50 -10.71 1.66 3.11
N ALA A 51 -11.54 1.89 4.13
CA ALA A 51 -12.26 0.84 4.84
C ALA A 51 -13.19 0.07 3.88
N GLN A 52 -13.92 0.78 3.03
CA GLN A 52 -14.77 0.18 2.00
C GLN A 52 -13.96 -0.61 0.97
N LYS A 53 -12.90 -0.03 0.42
CA LYS A 53 -12.07 -0.70 -0.61
C LYS A 53 -11.33 -1.92 -0.08
N LEU A 54 -10.88 -1.88 1.18
CA LEU A 54 -10.22 -3.01 1.85
C LEU A 54 -11.21 -3.97 2.53
N HIS A 55 -12.49 -3.61 2.62
CA HIS A 55 -13.54 -4.32 3.36
C HIS A 55 -13.13 -4.63 4.81
N ILE A 56 -12.58 -3.61 5.50
CA ILE A 56 -12.21 -3.65 6.91
C ILE A 56 -12.85 -2.49 7.65
N GLU A 57 -12.85 -2.54 8.99
CA GLU A 57 -13.36 -1.43 9.78
C GLU A 57 -12.46 -0.18 9.70
N ILE A 58 -13.07 1.00 9.85
CA ILE A 58 -12.35 2.29 9.88
C ILE A 58 -11.27 2.29 10.97
N LYS A 59 -11.54 1.73 12.16
CA LYS A 59 -10.54 1.59 13.24
C LYS A 59 -9.33 0.74 12.83
N SER A 60 -9.56 -0.28 11.99
CA SER A 60 -8.50 -1.13 11.46
C SER A 60 -7.66 -0.38 10.42
N VAL A 61 -8.28 0.50 9.62
CA VAL A 61 -7.57 1.43 8.72
C VAL A 61 -6.67 2.36 9.51
N GLU A 62 -7.17 2.97 10.59
CA GLU A 62 -6.40 3.86 11.45
C GLU A 62 -5.20 3.13 12.07
N THR A 63 -5.43 1.96 12.65
CA THR A 63 -4.35 1.13 13.23
C THR A 63 -3.32 0.73 12.17
N CYS A 64 -3.74 0.37 10.95
CA CYS A 64 -2.81 0.09 9.87
C CYS A 64 -2.02 1.34 9.45
N LYS A 65 -2.66 2.51 9.33
CA LYS A 65 -1.96 3.77 9.01
C LYS A 65 -0.90 4.09 10.06
N THR A 66 -1.19 3.90 11.34
CA THR A 66 -0.18 4.06 12.40
C THR A 66 1.00 3.13 12.21
N ARG A 67 0.76 1.82 11.99
CA ARG A 67 1.84 0.83 11.77
C ARG A 67 2.65 1.10 10.50
N ILE A 68 2.00 1.53 9.43
CA ILE A 68 2.68 1.93 8.18
C ILE A 68 3.55 3.16 8.46
N GLY A 69 3.03 4.15 9.18
CA GLY A 69 3.76 5.34 9.58
C GLY A 69 5.01 5.00 10.38
N GLU A 70 4.90 4.12 11.36
CA GLU A 70 6.03 3.61 12.15
C GLU A 70 7.07 2.91 11.26
N LYS A 71 6.66 2.05 10.34
CA LYS A 71 7.57 1.34 9.44
C LYS A 71 8.27 2.23 8.42
N LEU A 72 7.57 3.28 7.95
CA LEU A 72 8.11 4.23 6.97
C LEU A 72 8.78 5.44 7.63
N ASN A 73 8.87 5.48 8.97
CA ASN A 73 9.26 6.66 9.75
C ASN A 73 8.49 7.93 9.36
N GLN A 74 7.22 7.78 8.95
CA GLN A 74 6.33 8.87 8.58
C GLN A 74 5.34 9.14 9.71
N THR A 75 5.52 10.26 10.40
CA THR A 75 4.62 10.69 11.49
C THR A 75 3.83 11.94 11.08
N GLY A 76 2.59 12.02 11.56
CA GLY A 76 1.74 13.21 11.39
C GLY A 76 0.69 13.13 10.28
N LYS A 77 -0.20 14.12 10.31
CA LYS A 77 -1.38 14.17 9.44
C LYS A 77 -0.95 14.34 7.97
N GLY A 78 -1.38 13.41 7.12
CA GLY A 78 -1.08 13.42 5.69
C GLY A 78 0.37 13.08 5.32
N ALA A 79 1.24 12.69 6.26
CA ALA A 79 2.60 12.27 5.95
C ALA A 79 2.62 11.05 5.02
N LEU A 80 1.78 10.05 5.33
CA LEU A 80 1.57 8.88 4.47
C LEU A 80 1.06 9.24 3.07
N LEU A 81 0.18 10.23 2.96
CA LEU A 81 -0.36 10.66 1.67
C LEU A 81 0.74 11.32 0.83
N ARG A 82 1.53 12.22 1.44
CA ARG A 82 2.69 12.84 0.77
C ARG A 82 3.70 11.79 0.32
N PHE A 83 3.98 10.81 1.16
CA PHE A 83 4.87 9.69 0.82
C PHE A 83 4.32 8.89 -0.37
N ALA A 84 3.04 8.51 -0.33
CA ALA A 84 2.39 7.77 -1.40
C ALA A 84 2.37 8.55 -2.73
N LEU A 85 2.16 9.87 -2.68
CA LEU A 85 2.23 10.75 -3.85
C LEU A 85 3.65 10.89 -4.40
N LYS A 86 4.66 11.06 -3.53
CA LYS A 86 6.08 11.12 -3.90
C LYS A 86 6.51 9.87 -4.68
N TYR A 87 6.05 8.70 -4.27
CA TYR A 87 6.39 7.42 -4.87
C TYR A 87 5.28 6.83 -5.77
N ARG A 88 4.35 7.66 -6.25
CA ARG A 88 3.21 7.21 -7.06
C ARG A 88 3.63 6.42 -8.30
N SER A 89 4.70 6.83 -8.98
CA SER A 89 5.24 6.15 -10.17
C SER A 89 5.73 4.73 -9.88
N LEU A 90 6.18 4.46 -8.64
CA LEU A 90 6.57 3.13 -8.18
C LEU A 90 5.36 2.31 -7.70
N LEU A 91 4.36 2.97 -7.10
CA LEU A 91 3.19 2.34 -6.47
C LEU A 91 2.08 1.97 -7.47
N GLU A 92 1.77 2.83 -8.45
CA GLU A 92 0.72 2.59 -9.45
C GLU A 92 0.91 1.29 -10.27
N PRO A 93 2.12 0.92 -10.72
CA PRO A 93 2.33 -0.35 -11.42
C PRO A 93 2.06 -1.59 -10.55
N LEU A 94 2.09 -1.46 -9.22
CA LEU A 94 1.77 -2.56 -8.30
C LEU A 94 0.26 -2.84 -8.26
N LYS A 95 -0.57 -1.83 -8.57
CA LYS A 95 -2.04 -1.90 -8.65
C LYS A 95 -2.52 -2.83 -9.76
N THR A 96 -1.87 -2.77 -10.93
CA THR A 96 -2.32 -3.40 -12.18
C THR A 96 -1.77 -4.82 -12.38
N LYS A 97 -0.65 -5.16 -11.73
CA LYS A 97 0.05 -6.44 -11.95
C LYS A 97 -0.51 -7.64 -11.17
N GLY A 98 -1.67 -7.50 -10.52
CA GLY A 98 -2.27 -8.58 -9.71
C GLY A 98 -1.42 -9.00 -8.51
N LEU A 99 -0.44 -8.17 -8.11
CA LEU A 99 0.43 -8.37 -6.93
C LEU A 99 -0.34 -8.21 -5.61
N THR A 100 -1.52 -7.63 -5.70
CA THR A 100 -2.48 -7.40 -4.63
C THR A 100 -3.79 -8.09 -5.03
N PRO A 101 -4.16 -9.23 -4.41
CA PRO A 101 -5.31 -10.05 -4.83
C PRO A 101 -6.66 -9.32 -4.70
N TYR A 102 -6.68 -8.14 -4.08
CA TYR A 102 -7.88 -7.34 -3.85
C TYR A 102 -8.14 -6.22 -4.87
N PHE A 103 -7.17 -5.88 -5.72
CA PHE A 103 -7.35 -4.82 -6.75
C PHE A 103 -8.05 -5.28 -8.03
N GLY A 104 -8.27 -6.60 -8.21
CA GLY A 104 -8.78 -7.16 -9.48
C GLY A 104 -9.75 -8.33 -9.35
N LYS A 105 -10.21 -8.68 -8.14
CA LYS A 105 -11.31 -9.63 -8.01
C LYS A 105 -12.62 -8.87 -7.93
N ASN A 106 -13.28 -8.83 -9.09
CA ASN A 106 -14.73 -8.85 -9.23
C ASN A 106 -15.34 -9.66 -8.06
N ARG A 107 -15.73 -8.98 -6.97
CA ARG A 107 -16.56 -9.57 -5.94
C ARG A 107 -17.95 -9.02 -6.21
N PRO A 108 -18.91 -9.89 -6.58
CA PRO A 108 -20.26 -9.44 -6.83
C PRO A 108 -20.75 -8.73 -5.57
N PHE A 109 -21.47 -7.64 -5.81
CA PHE A 109 -22.34 -7.02 -4.83
C PHE A 109 -23.02 -8.10 -3.99
N LEU A 110 -23.04 -7.87 -2.68
CA LEU A 110 -23.93 -8.54 -1.75
C LEU A 110 -25.28 -8.75 -2.44
N SER A 111 -25.59 -9.99 -2.77
CA SER A 111 -26.94 -10.43 -3.11
C SER A 111 -27.37 -11.33 -1.97
N GLY A 112 -28.41 -10.90 -1.24
CA GLY A 112 -29.01 -11.61 -0.11
C GLY A 112 -28.96 -10.79 1.16
#